data_AF-A0A929L5X7-F1
#
_entry.id   AF-A0A929L5X7-F1
#
_cell.length_a   1.000
_cell.length_b   1.000
_cell.length_c   1.000
_cell.angle_alpha   90.00
_cell.angle_beta   90.00
_cell.angle_gamma   90.00
#
_symmetry.space_group_name_H-M   'P 1'
#
loop_
_entity.id
_entity.type
_entity.pdbx_description
1 polymer ?
#
loop_
_entity_poly.entity_id
_entity_poly.type
_entity_poly.pdbx_seq_one_letter_code
_entity_poly.pdbx_strand_id
1 'polypeptide(L)'
;MINPGNMQREYIESKRKGHQKPFSMFFVCGTIAALCLYWISTATGKIHKATTDHEEEYFYRHYFVLMQMVLVPLYAMVNYVVYYKSKYNYAEFLVMLLYNTAFLFMIVVLTSSLKLIFGQFDTTYIEAGVVALYNIITYINIFKEDKRWIVILKVLLTSVICILIAKFASEAFIDIFLNKEQKLIS
;
A
#
# COMPACT_ATOMS: atom_id res chain seq x y z
N MET A 1 -9.71 11.96 5.18
CA MET A 1 -8.46 12.41 5.87
C MET A 1 -8.04 13.75 5.29
N ILE A 2 -8.52 14.87 5.83
CA ILE A 2 -8.30 16.20 5.21
C ILE A 2 -6.88 16.74 5.50
N ASN A 3 -6.17 16.20 6.50
CA ASN A 3 -4.76 16.54 6.76
C ASN A 3 -3.98 15.35 7.35
N PRO A 4 -3.51 14.42 6.51
CA PRO A 4 -3.00 13.13 6.97
C PRO A 4 -1.76 13.22 7.85
N GLY A 5 -0.82 14.13 7.55
CA GLY A 5 0.41 14.27 8.32
C GLY A 5 0.21 14.85 9.72
N ASN A 6 -0.67 15.85 9.88
CA ASN A 6 -0.97 16.39 11.21
C ASN A 6 -1.71 15.37 12.08
N MET A 7 -2.66 14.62 11.52
CA MET A 7 -3.41 13.58 12.22
C MET A 7 -2.49 12.46 12.73
N GLN A 8 -1.60 11.95 11.87
CA GLN A 8 -0.64 10.91 12.24
C GLN A 8 0.33 11.40 13.32
N ARG A 9 0.83 12.63 13.17
CA ARG A 9 1.72 13.27 14.15
C ARG A 9 1.06 13.42 15.52
N GLU A 10 -0.18 13.92 15.57
CA GLU A 10 -0.91 14.08 16.84
C GLU A 10 -1.19 12.74 17.54
N TYR A 11 -1.44 11.67 16.77
CA TYR A 11 -1.58 10.32 17.32
C TYR A 11 -0.28 9.85 18.00
N ILE A 12 0.86 10.07 17.35
CA ILE A 12 2.20 9.69 17.81
C ILE A 12 2.62 10.53 19.02
N GLU A 13 2.34 11.83 19.00
CA GLU A 13 2.54 12.79 20.12
C GLU A 13 1.57 12.57 21.29
N SER A 14 0.87 11.42 21.33
CA SER A 14 0.01 10.97 22.43
C SER A 14 -1.32 11.70 22.61
N LYS A 15 -1.78 12.49 21.63
CA LYS A 15 -3.15 13.07 21.59
C LYS A 15 -4.16 12.07 21.00
N ARG A 16 -4.26 10.89 21.63
CA ARG A 16 -4.95 9.70 21.07
C ARG A 16 -6.49 9.73 21.13
N LYS A 17 -7.08 10.57 21.99
CA LYS A 17 -8.51 10.49 22.39
C LYS A 17 -9.50 10.76 21.24
N GLY A 18 -9.08 11.42 20.16
CA GLY A 18 -9.94 11.77 19.01
C GLY A 18 -9.57 11.11 17.68
N HIS A 19 -8.59 10.21 17.67
CA HIS A 19 -8.01 9.66 16.44
C HIS A 19 -8.33 8.17 16.28
N GLN A 20 -8.65 7.75 15.06
CA GLN A 20 -8.90 6.32 14.78
C GLN A 20 -7.64 5.50 15.03
N LYS A 21 -7.80 4.32 15.64
CA LYS A 21 -6.67 3.43 15.93
C LYS A 21 -6.07 2.90 14.61
N PRO A 22 -4.75 3.07 14.38
CA PRO A 22 -4.09 2.74 13.12
C PRO A 22 -4.24 1.27 12.75
N PHE A 23 -4.05 0.36 13.72
CA PHE A 23 -4.23 -1.07 13.52
C PHE A 23 -5.66 -1.42 13.13
N SER A 24 -6.65 -0.90 13.85
CA SER A 24 -8.07 -1.15 13.52
C SER A 24 -8.42 -0.65 12.12
N MET A 25 -7.96 0.56 11.76
CA MET A 25 -8.18 1.11 10.42
C MET A 25 -7.52 0.24 9.35
N PHE A 26 -6.28 -0.18 9.58
CA PHE A 26 -5.53 -1.04 8.67
C PHE A 26 -6.24 -2.36 8.39
N PHE A 27 -6.67 -3.09 9.44
CA PHE A 27 -7.39 -4.35 9.27
C PHE A 27 -8.75 -4.16 8.61
N VAL A 28 -9.53 -3.14 9.02
CA VAL A 28 -10.85 -2.88 8.42
C VAL A 28 -10.71 -2.52 6.93
N CYS A 29 -9.81 -1.60 6.57
CA CYS A 29 -9.57 -1.24 5.18
C CYS A 29 -9.01 -2.42 4.37
N GLY A 30 -8.13 -3.24 4.96
CA GLY A 30 -7.59 -4.43 4.32
C GLY A 30 -8.67 -5.47 4.03
N THR A 31 -9.53 -5.78 4.99
CA THR A 31 -10.65 -6.72 4.80
C THR A 31 -11.64 -6.22 3.75
N ILE A 32 -12.03 -4.94 3.82
CA ILE A 32 -12.90 -4.33 2.81
C ILE A 32 -12.25 -4.40 1.44
N ALA A 33 -10.96 -4.07 1.32
CA ALA A 33 -10.25 -4.12 0.05
C ALA A 33 -10.16 -5.52 -0.53
N ALA A 34 -9.87 -6.53 0.29
CA ALA A 34 -9.83 -7.93 -0.17
C ALA A 34 -11.19 -8.37 -0.75
N LEU A 35 -12.30 -8.06 -0.07
CA LEU A 35 -13.64 -8.39 -0.54
C LEU A 35 -14.02 -7.62 -1.80
N CYS A 36 -13.74 -6.31 -1.83
CA CYS A 36 -14.03 -5.48 -3.00
C CYS A 36 -13.22 -5.93 -4.22
N LEU A 37 -11.92 -6.20 -4.07
CA LEU A 37 -11.07 -6.69 -5.16
C LEU A 37 -11.56 -8.02 -5.71
N TYR A 38 -12.00 -8.94 -4.84
CA TYR A 38 -12.61 -10.20 -5.25
C TYR A 38 -13.86 -10.00 -6.11
N TRP A 39 -14.80 -9.16 -5.67
CA TRP A 39 -16.02 -8.89 -6.43
C TRP A 39 -15.75 -8.13 -7.73
N ILE A 40 -14.86 -7.14 -7.69
CA ILE A 40 -14.50 -6.33 -8.87
C ILE A 40 -13.85 -7.20 -9.94
N SER A 41 -12.82 -7.99 -9.60
CA SER A 41 -12.17 -8.88 -10.58
C SER A 41 -13.17 -9.89 -11.17
N THR A 42 -14.02 -10.49 -10.34
CA THR A 42 -15.05 -11.44 -10.82
C THR A 42 -16.05 -10.77 -11.77
N ALA A 43 -16.47 -9.54 -11.47
CA ALA A 43 -17.39 -8.79 -12.32
C ALA A 43 -16.72 -8.37 -13.65
N THR A 44 -15.49 -7.86 -13.59
CA THR A 44 -14.72 -7.46 -14.77
C THR A 44 -14.50 -8.64 -15.73
N GLY A 45 -14.13 -9.81 -15.21
CA GLY A 45 -13.94 -11.03 -16.02
C GLY A 45 -15.21 -11.47 -16.75
N LYS A 46 -16.39 -11.31 -16.13
CA LYS A 46 -17.69 -11.61 -16.77
C LYS A 46 -18.08 -10.60 -17.84
N ILE A 47 -17.84 -9.30 -17.58
CA ILE A 47 -18.31 -8.21 -18.45
C ILE A 47 -17.40 -8.08 -19.69
N HIS A 48 -16.08 -8.10 -19.50
CA HIS A 48 -15.12 -7.72 -20.55
C HIS A 48 -14.41 -8.89 -21.21
N LYS A 49 -14.69 -10.16 -20.82
CA LYS A 49 -13.92 -11.35 -21.24
C LYS A 49 -12.42 -11.07 -21.26
N ALA A 50 -11.92 -10.37 -20.23
CA ALA A 50 -10.58 -9.83 -20.23
C ALA A 50 -9.55 -10.98 -20.30
N THR A 51 -8.90 -11.12 -21.45
CA THR A 51 -7.71 -11.94 -21.68
C THR A 51 -6.48 -11.17 -21.22
N THR A 52 -6.41 -10.88 -19.92
CA THR A 52 -5.23 -10.28 -19.30
C THR A 52 -4.64 -11.31 -18.34
N ASP A 53 -3.30 -11.40 -18.32
CA ASP A 53 -2.52 -12.47 -17.72
C ASP A 53 -3.13 -13.07 -16.44
N HIS A 54 -3.60 -14.32 -16.56
CA HIS A 54 -4.39 -15.00 -15.53
C HIS A 54 -3.70 -15.07 -14.16
N GLU A 55 -2.37 -14.96 -14.13
CA GLU A 55 -1.56 -15.12 -12.93
C GLU A 55 -1.43 -13.82 -12.12
N GLU A 56 -1.21 -12.67 -12.77
CA GLU A 56 -1.11 -11.38 -12.09
C GLU A 56 -2.46 -10.94 -11.50
N GLU A 57 -3.55 -11.15 -12.24
CA GLU A 57 -4.89 -10.83 -11.75
C GLU A 57 -5.29 -11.75 -10.59
N TYR A 58 -4.94 -13.04 -10.66
CA TYR A 58 -5.19 -13.99 -9.57
C TYR A 58 -4.43 -13.61 -8.30
N PHE A 59 -3.16 -13.22 -8.44
CA PHE A 59 -2.32 -12.75 -7.36
C PHE A 59 -2.90 -11.48 -6.71
N TYR A 60 -3.26 -10.49 -7.53
CA TYR A 60 -3.85 -9.24 -7.05
C TYR A 60 -5.17 -9.47 -6.32
N ARG A 61 -5.98 -10.43 -6.78
CA ARG A 61 -7.28 -10.75 -6.19
C ARG A 61 -7.19 -11.41 -4.81
N HIS A 62 -6.27 -12.35 -4.63
CA HIS A 62 -6.23 -13.20 -3.43
C HIS A 62 -5.13 -12.83 -2.43
N TYR A 63 -3.96 -12.41 -2.93
CA TYR A 63 -2.75 -12.32 -2.10
C TYR A 63 -2.26 -10.91 -1.87
N PHE A 64 -2.69 -9.91 -2.67
CA PHE A 64 -2.22 -8.54 -2.54
C PHE A 64 -2.34 -7.99 -1.11
N VAL A 65 -3.53 -8.06 -0.50
CA VAL A 65 -3.76 -7.52 0.85
C VAL A 65 -2.88 -8.25 1.87
N LEU A 66 -2.84 -9.59 1.83
CA LEU A 66 -2.02 -10.40 2.75
C LEU A 66 -0.53 -10.10 2.60
N MET A 67 -0.04 -9.95 1.37
CA MET A 67 1.35 -9.59 1.11
C MET A 67 1.67 -8.21 1.69
N GLN A 68 0.80 -7.21 1.47
CA GLN A 68 1.01 -5.88 2.06
C GLN A 68 1.03 -5.95 3.59
N MET A 69 0.19 -6.78 4.22
CA MET A 69 0.20 -6.97 5.68
C MET A 69 1.53 -7.49 6.21
N VAL A 70 2.14 -8.46 5.51
CA VAL A 70 3.44 -9.02 5.90
C VAL A 70 4.58 -8.04 5.61
N LEU A 71 4.47 -7.23 4.56
CA LEU A 71 5.52 -6.28 4.17
C LEU A 71 5.52 -4.96 4.94
N VAL A 72 4.41 -4.56 5.57
CA VAL A 72 4.32 -3.31 6.36
C VAL A 72 5.43 -3.17 7.41
N PRO A 73 5.75 -4.19 8.25
CA PRO A 73 6.87 -4.12 9.18
C PRO A 73 8.23 -3.92 8.51
N LEU A 74 8.42 -4.49 7.31
CA LEU A 74 9.65 -4.34 6.53
C LEU A 74 9.75 -2.92 5.95
N TYR A 75 8.65 -2.36 5.42
CA TYR A 75 8.61 -0.98 4.99
C TYR A 75 8.89 0.00 6.14
N ALA A 76 8.44 -0.34 7.36
CA ALA A 76 8.74 0.45 8.56
C ALA A 76 10.22 0.42 8.88
N MET A 77 10.88 -0.71 8.65
CA MET A 77 12.32 -0.84 8.84
C MET A 77 13.09 0.01 7.82
N VAL A 78 12.68 -0.02 6.54
CA VAL A 78 13.26 0.84 5.49
C VAL A 78 13.14 2.32 5.86
N ASN A 79 11.95 2.76 6.26
CA ASN A 79 11.73 4.15 6.68
C ASN A 79 12.56 4.50 7.92
N TYR A 80 12.63 3.61 8.91
CA TYR A 80 13.45 3.81 10.10
C TYR A 80 14.94 3.98 9.75
N VAL A 81 15.48 3.18 8.83
CA VAL A 81 16.89 3.28 8.41
C VAL A 81 17.15 4.57 7.62
N VAL A 82 16.29 4.94 6.67
CA VAL A 82 16.47 6.18 5.89
C VAL A 82 16.34 7.43 6.76
N TYR A 83 15.48 7.37 7.78
CA TYR A 83 15.26 8.44 8.74
C TYR A 83 15.93 8.18 10.10
N TYR A 84 17.04 7.43 10.17
CA TYR A 84 17.61 7.03 11.47
C TYR A 84 18.01 8.20 12.38
N LYS A 85 18.30 9.38 11.81
CA LYS A 85 18.61 10.62 12.56
C LYS A 85 17.37 11.39 13.03
N SER A 86 16.19 10.88 12.71
CA SER A 86 14.92 11.44 13.15
C SER A 86 14.72 11.23 14.65
N LYS A 87 13.88 12.09 15.26
CA LYS A 87 13.36 11.90 16.61
C LYS A 87 12.44 10.66 16.74
N TYR A 88 11.95 10.13 15.63
CA TYR A 88 10.94 9.07 15.63
C TYR A 88 11.54 7.65 15.72
N ASN A 89 10.89 6.79 16.50
CA ASN A 89 11.27 5.38 16.70
C ASN A 89 10.64 4.46 15.64
N TYR A 90 11.15 3.22 15.52
CA TYR A 90 10.60 2.20 14.60
C TYR A 90 9.08 2.00 14.76
N ALA A 91 8.58 1.95 16.00
CA ALA A 91 7.16 1.79 16.28
C ALA A 91 6.30 2.95 15.75
N GLU A 92 6.85 4.17 15.70
CA GLU A 92 6.15 5.34 15.19
C GLU A 92 6.09 5.31 13.66
N PHE A 93 7.18 4.91 13.00
CA PHE A 93 7.16 4.64 11.55
C PHE A 93 6.19 3.53 11.18
N LEU A 94 6.11 2.47 11.99
CA LEU A 94 5.12 1.41 11.80
C LEU A 94 3.69 1.96 11.84
N VAL A 95 3.38 2.83 12.82
CA VAL A 95 2.07 3.48 12.92
C VAL A 95 1.78 4.39 11.73
N MET A 96 2.74 5.20 11.29
CA MET A 96 2.59 6.04 10.09
C MET A 96 2.28 5.18 8.85
N LEU A 97 3.01 4.09 8.68
CA LEU A 97 2.79 3.17 7.56
C LEU A 97 1.46 2.44 7.63
N LEU A 98 0.98 2.03 8.80
CA LEU A 98 -0.35 1.44 8.92
C LEU A 98 -1.45 2.38 8.40
N TYR A 99 -1.36 3.68 8.68
CA TYR A 99 -2.29 4.67 8.11
C TYR A 99 -2.11 4.81 6.60
N ASN A 100 -0.87 4.88 6.12
CA ASN A 100 -0.59 5.03 4.68
C ASN A 100 -1.04 3.79 3.89
N THR A 101 -0.86 2.58 4.42
CA THR A 101 -1.31 1.35 3.78
C THR A 101 -2.83 1.20 3.84
N ALA A 102 -3.49 1.64 4.91
CA ALA A 102 -4.95 1.72 4.93
C ALA A 102 -5.48 2.67 3.84
N PHE A 103 -4.79 3.80 3.63
CA PHE A 103 -5.10 4.72 2.53
C PHE A 103 -4.84 4.09 1.16
N LEU A 104 -3.73 3.38 0.98
CA LEU A 104 -3.45 2.60 -0.24
C LEU A 104 -4.59 1.63 -0.57
N PHE A 105 -5.08 0.87 0.42
CA PHE A 105 -6.20 -0.06 0.21
C PHE A 105 -7.46 0.64 -0.31
N MET A 106 -7.79 1.82 0.22
CA MET A 106 -8.92 2.60 -0.30
C MET A 106 -8.69 3.06 -1.75
N ILE A 107 -7.49 3.54 -2.07
CA ILE A 107 -7.14 3.96 -3.44
C ILE A 107 -7.22 2.79 -4.41
N VAL A 108 -6.65 1.63 -4.06
CA VAL A 108 -6.66 0.41 -4.88
C VAL A 108 -8.09 -0.04 -5.18
N VAL A 109 -9.01 0.03 -4.20
CA VAL A 109 -10.43 -0.29 -4.43
C VAL A 109 -11.08 0.69 -5.39
N LEU A 110 -10.82 1.99 -5.23
CA LEU A 110 -11.38 3.03 -6.09
C LEU A 110 -10.87 2.91 -7.53
N THR A 111 -9.57 2.73 -7.71
CA THR A 111 -8.95 2.58 -9.03
C THR A 111 -9.38 1.27 -9.69
N SER A 112 -9.44 0.17 -8.94
CA SER A 112 -9.94 -1.11 -9.45
C SER A 112 -11.41 -1.01 -9.88
N SER A 113 -12.22 -0.20 -9.21
CA SER A 113 -13.61 0.03 -9.62
C SER A 113 -13.71 0.72 -10.99
N LEU A 114 -12.71 1.51 -11.40
CA LEU A 114 -12.65 2.10 -12.75
C LEU A 114 -12.46 1.04 -13.83
N LYS A 115 -11.82 -0.10 -13.52
CA LYS A 115 -11.70 -1.23 -14.47
C LYS A 115 -13.06 -1.81 -14.87
N LEU A 116 -14.09 -1.66 -14.03
CA LEU A 116 -15.46 -2.07 -14.38
C LEU A 116 -16.06 -1.25 -15.53
N ILE A 117 -15.61 -0.01 -15.72
CA ILE A 117 -16.12 0.91 -16.75
C ILE A 117 -15.22 0.89 -17.99
N PHE A 118 -13.90 0.88 -17.78
CA PHE A 118 -12.92 1.04 -18.86
C PHE A 118 -12.25 -0.28 -19.31
N GLY A 119 -12.52 -1.41 -18.65
CA GLY A 119 -12.01 -2.73 -19.01
C GLY A 119 -10.52 -2.92 -18.72
N GLN A 120 -9.66 -2.57 -19.69
CA GLN A 120 -8.22 -2.88 -19.73
C GLN A 120 -7.32 -1.74 -19.23
N PHE A 121 -7.78 -0.95 -18.25
CA PHE A 121 -7.02 0.19 -17.77
C PHE A 121 -5.97 -0.24 -16.74
N ASP A 122 -4.68 0.03 -17.00
CA ASP A 122 -3.62 -0.21 -16.03
C ASP A 122 -3.69 0.84 -14.90
N THR A 123 -4.16 0.40 -13.74
CA THR A 123 -4.33 1.26 -12.57
C THR A 123 -3.05 1.47 -11.78
N THR A 124 -1.99 0.71 -12.06
CA THR A 124 -0.74 0.68 -11.28
C THR A 124 -0.08 2.05 -11.23
N TYR A 125 0.01 2.75 -12.37
CA TYR A 125 0.62 4.07 -12.45
C TYR A 125 -0.17 5.14 -11.69
N ILE A 126 -1.50 5.06 -11.73
CA ILE A 126 -2.37 5.99 -10.99
C ILE A 126 -2.22 5.76 -9.49
N GLU A 127 -2.28 4.50 -9.06
CA GLU A 127 -2.11 4.11 -7.66
C GLU A 127 -0.76 4.59 -7.11
N ALA A 128 0.33 4.30 -7.83
CA ALA A 128 1.68 4.73 -7.46
C ALA A 128 1.79 6.26 -7.38
N GLY A 129 1.25 6.99 -8.35
CA GLY A 129 1.26 8.45 -8.37
C GLY A 129 0.50 9.07 -7.19
N VAL A 130 -0.73 8.60 -6.93
CA VAL A 130 -1.57 9.10 -5.84
C VAL A 130 -0.93 8.80 -4.48
N VAL A 131 -0.39 7.59 -4.30
CA VAL A 131 0.26 7.18 -3.04
C VAL A 131 1.55 7.95 -2.82
N ALA A 132 2.35 8.18 -3.86
CA ALA A 132 3.56 8.99 -3.77
C ALA A 132 3.23 10.44 -3.35
N LEU A 133 2.22 11.06 -3.97
CA LEU A 133 1.77 12.40 -3.60
C LEU A 133 1.27 12.45 -2.15
N TYR A 134 0.44 11.48 -1.75
CA TYR A 134 -0.06 11.37 -0.38
C TYR A 134 1.09 11.22 0.63
N ASN A 135 2.07 10.37 0.34
CA ASN A 135 3.24 10.18 1.19
C ASN A 135 4.08 11.46 1.28
N ILE A 136 4.31 12.16 0.17
CA ILE A 136 5.04 13.43 0.16
C ILE A 136 4.35 14.46 1.05
N ILE A 137 3.03 14.64 0.89
CA ILE A 137 2.24 15.58 1.70
C ILE A 137 2.29 15.19 3.18
N THR A 138 2.17 13.89 3.48
CA THR A 138 2.19 13.36 4.84
C THR A 138 3.53 13.61 5.52
N TYR A 139 4.63 13.22 4.87
CA TYR A 139 5.97 13.32 5.44
C TYR A 139 6.45 14.78 5.54
N ILE A 140 6.10 15.67 4.60
CA ILE A 140 6.41 17.11 4.74
C ILE A 140 5.72 17.70 5.99
N ASN A 141 4.50 17.26 6.29
CA ASN A 141 3.77 17.72 7.48
C ASN A 141 4.24 17.08 8.79
N ILE A 142 4.84 15.89 8.73
CA ILE A 142 5.42 15.23 9.90
C ILE A 142 6.80 15.82 10.23
N PHE A 143 7.65 15.98 9.22
CA PHE A 143 9.03 16.46 9.32
C PHE A 143 9.15 17.96 9.03
N LYS A 144 8.35 18.79 9.71
CA LYS A 144 8.35 20.26 9.50
C LYS A 144 9.69 20.94 9.82
N GLU A 145 10.52 20.31 10.64
CA GLU A 145 11.84 20.81 11.03
C GLU A 145 12.91 20.57 9.94
N ASP A 146 12.70 19.58 9.06
CA ASP A 146 13.60 19.26 7.95
C ASP A 146 13.32 20.15 6.72
N LYS A 147 14.35 20.38 5.90
CA LYS A 147 14.18 21.06 4.60
C LYS A 147 13.25 20.23 3.69
N ARG A 148 12.17 20.85 3.19
CA ARG A 148 11.14 20.18 2.36
C ARG A 148 11.71 19.33 1.22
N TRP A 149 12.69 19.84 0.48
CA TRP A 149 13.32 19.11 -0.62
C TRP A 149 14.06 17.84 -0.18
N ILE A 150 14.69 17.85 1.00
CA ILE A 150 15.35 16.65 1.56
C ILE A 150 14.30 15.61 1.93
N VAL A 151 13.16 16.04 2.51
CA VAL A 151 12.05 15.15 2.82
C VAL A 151 11.48 14.51 1.55
N ILE A 152 11.27 15.28 0.49
CA ILE A 152 10.79 14.77 -0.81
C ILE A 152 11.75 13.70 -1.35
N LEU A 153 13.05 13.98 -1.37
CA LEU A 153 14.05 13.01 -1.86
C LEU A 153 14.05 11.72 -1.03
N LYS A 154 13.97 11.80 0.30
CA LYS A 154 13.88 10.63 1.18
C LYS A 154 12.57 9.84 0.98
N VAL A 155 11.44 10.52 0.76
CA VAL A 155 10.15 9.87 0.47
C VAL A 155 10.22 9.14 -0.87
N LEU A 156 10.79 9.75 -1.90
CA LEU A 156 10.96 9.12 -3.21
C LEU A 156 11.90 7.91 -3.11
N LEU A 157 13.03 8.05 -2.41
CA LEU A 157 13.97 6.95 -2.16
C LEU A 157 13.31 5.78 -1.44
N THR A 158 12.62 6.04 -0.32
CA THR A 158 11.92 5.00 0.44
C THR A 158 10.80 4.36 -0.38
N SER A 159 10.05 5.15 -1.15
CA SER A 159 9.00 4.64 -2.04
C SER A 159 9.56 3.69 -3.09
N VAL A 160 10.68 4.06 -3.74
CA VAL A 160 11.36 3.19 -4.72
C VAL A 160 11.84 1.90 -4.08
N ILE A 161 12.50 1.97 -2.92
CA ILE A 161 12.98 0.78 -2.20
C ILE A 161 11.80 -0.13 -1.82
N CYS A 162 10.71 0.43 -1.30
CA CYS A 162 9.51 -0.34 -0.94
C CYS A 162 8.86 -0.99 -2.16
N ILE A 163 8.79 -0.31 -3.30
CA ILE A 163 8.26 -0.87 -4.55
C ILE A 163 9.15 -2.03 -5.03
N LEU A 164 10.47 -1.88 -5.00
CA LEU A 164 11.40 -2.95 -5.38
C LEU A 164 11.26 -4.18 -4.48
N ILE A 165 11.13 -3.97 -3.16
CA ILE A 165 10.87 -5.04 -2.19
C ILE A 165 9.53 -5.72 -2.48
N ALA A 166 8.48 -4.95 -2.73
CA ALA A 166 7.15 -5.48 -3.03
C ALA A 166 7.15 -6.32 -4.31
N LYS A 167 7.80 -5.82 -5.36
CA LYS A 167 7.92 -6.50 -6.66
C LYS A 167 8.71 -7.79 -6.54
N PHE A 168 9.86 -7.74 -5.88
CA PHE A 168 10.67 -8.94 -5.62
C PHE A 168 9.89 -9.98 -4.80
N ALA A 169 9.15 -9.53 -3.76
CA ALA A 169 8.33 -10.41 -2.95
C ALA A 169 7.18 -11.03 -3.75
N SER A 170 6.52 -10.29 -4.63
CA SER A 170 5.46 -10.84 -5.49
C SER A 170 5.98 -11.83 -6.51
N GLU A 171 7.11 -11.53 -7.18
CA GLU A 171 7.74 -12.44 -8.15
C GLU A 171 8.18 -13.74 -7.48
N ALA A 172 8.90 -13.64 -6.35
CA ALA A 172 9.31 -14.81 -5.57
C ALA A 172 8.11 -15.64 -5.08
N PHE A 173 7.01 -14.99 -4.71
CA PHE A 173 5.78 -15.68 -4.32
C PHE A 173 5.15 -16.43 -5.49
N ILE A 174 5.03 -15.79 -6.66
CA ILE A 174 4.46 -16.40 -7.86
C ILE A 174 5.29 -17.63 -8.29
N ASP A 175 6.62 -17.49 -8.32
CA ASP A 175 7.53 -18.58 -8.70
C ASP A 175 7.45 -19.79 -7.73
N ILE A 176 7.36 -19.53 -6.43
CA ILE A 176 7.37 -20.59 -5.42
C ILE A 176 6.01 -21.29 -5.33
N PHE A 177 4.91 -20.53 -5.37
CA PHE A 177 3.58 -21.05 -5.05
C PHE A 177 2.75 -21.37 -6.30
N LEU A 178 2.66 -20.46 -7.28
CA LEU A 178 1.79 -20.69 -8.46
C LEU A 178 2.41 -21.67 -9.45
N ASN A 179 3.72 -21.59 -9.66
CA ASN A 179 4.43 -22.47 -10.59
C ASN A 179 4.54 -23.93 -10.08
N LYS A 180 4.49 -24.13 -8.75
CA LYS A 180 4.41 -25.48 -8.14
C LYS A 180 3.03 -26.11 -8.27
N GLU A 181 1.95 -25.35 -8.13
CA GLU A 181 0.60 -25.90 -8.23
C GLU A 181 0.26 -26.32 -9.67
N GLN A 182 0.70 -25.58 -10.69
CA GLN A 182 0.53 -25.98 -12.09
C GLN A 182 1.28 -27.29 -12.42
N LYS A 183 2.47 -27.52 -11.82
CA LYS A 183 3.25 -28.76 -12.01
C LYS A 183 2.69 -30.00 -11.32
N LEU A 184 1.79 -29.85 -10.33
CA LEU A 184 1.15 -30.97 -9.65
C LEU A 184 -0.15 -31.42 -10.34
N ILE A 185 -0.65 -30.63 -11.29
CA ILE A 185 -1.91 -30.86 -12.02
C ILE A 185 -1.66 -31.29 -13.48
N SER A 186 -0.41 -31.20 -13.98
CA SER A 186 0.04 -31.74 -15.29
C SER A 186 0.64 -33.14 -15.15
#